data_AF-A0A5P8Z4N2-F1
#
_entry.id   AF-A0A5P8Z4N2-F1
#
_cell.length_a   1.000
_cell.length_b   1.000
_cell.length_c   1.000
_cell.angle_alpha   90.00
_cell.angle_beta   90.00
_cell.angle_gamma   90.00
#
_symmetry.space_group_name_H-M   'P 1'
#
loop_
_entity.id
_entity.type
_entity.pdbx_description
1 polymer ?
#
loop_
_entity_poly.entity_id
_entity_poly.type
_entity_poly.pdbx_seq_one_letter_code
_entity_poly.pdbx_strand_id
1 'polypeptide(L)'
;MRNHRPGTIQSAVSAALDATCEPRETLADFLGIRGSTLSYGTEISETRPGGLGINYLHRLAVADPRAALPIARHFCALAGGMFQPVVAAENVTTLYAHCSAIAKECGEAQAATIRAAECMSADALDAAERELDEAQAAIARARGEVRARRRLA
;
A
#
# COMPACT_ATOMS: atom_id res chain seq x y z
N MET A 1 -20.11 -15.61 6.87
CA MET A 1 -18.66 -15.62 6.60
C MET A 1 -18.12 -17.02 6.85
N ARG A 2 -17.44 -17.63 5.86
CA ARG A 2 -16.74 -18.91 6.07
C ARG A 2 -15.42 -18.64 6.79
N ASN A 3 -15.09 -19.45 7.79
CA ASN A 3 -13.91 -19.24 8.63
C ASN A 3 -12.68 -19.85 7.94
N HIS A 4 -11.98 -19.07 7.11
CA HIS A 4 -10.75 -19.51 6.45
C HIS A 4 -9.54 -19.32 7.35
N ARG A 5 -8.65 -20.32 7.43
CA ARG A 5 -7.36 -20.16 8.11
C ARG A 5 -6.60 -19.00 7.45
N PRO A 6 -6.19 -17.97 8.22
CA PRO A 6 -5.46 -16.83 7.67
C PRO A 6 -4.17 -17.28 6.97
N GLY A 7 -3.84 -16.61 5.86
CA GLY A 7 -2.62 -16.88 5.10
C GLY A 7 -2.70 -18.02 4.09
N THR A 8 -3.85 -18.66 3.93
CA THR A 8 -4.09 -19.68 2.88
C THR A 8 -4.49 -19.03 1.56
N ILE A 9 -4.23 -19.70 0.43
CA ILE A 9 -4.69 -19.22 -0.88
C ILE A 9 -6.23 -19.10 -0.92
N GLN A 10 -6.96 -20.00 -0.26
CA GLN A 10 -8.42 -19.95 -0.16
C GLN A 10 -8.90 -18.69 0.58
N SER A 11 -8.20 -18.28 1.65
CA SER A 11 -8.50 -17.02 2.33
C SER A 11 -8.29 -15.80 1.41
N ALA A 12 -7.25 -15.84 0.57
CA ALA A 12 -6.97 -14.78 -0.40
C ALA A 12 -8.01 -14.75 -1.53
N VAL A 13 -8.44 -15.91 -2.04
CA VAL A 13 -9.50 -16.02 -3.05
C VAL A 13 -10.85 -15.56 -2.50
N SER A 14 -11.23 -15.94 -1.28
CA SER A 14 -12.47 -15.43 -0.67
C SER A 14 -12.41 -13.92 -0.50
N ALA A 15 -11.30 -13.38 0.02
CA ALA A 15 -11.14 -11.95 0.16
C ALA A 15 -11.17 -11.21 -1.19
N ALA A 16 -10.65 -11.80 -2.26
CA ALA A 16 -10.71 -11.25 -3.61
C ALA A 16 -12.15 -11.17 -4.14
N LEU A 17 -12.97 -12.21 -3.89
CA LEU A 17 -14.39 -12.20 -4.25
C LEU A 17 -15.17 -11.19 -3.40
N ASP A 18 -14.92 -11.16 -2.09
CA ASP A 18 -15.66 -10.28 -1.18
C ASP A 18 -15.31 -8.79 -1.44
N ALA A 19 -14.12 -8.49 -1.98
CA ALA A 19 -13.66 -7.13 -2.31
C ALA A 19 -14.43 -6.46 -3.47
N THR A 20 -15.14 -7.23 -4.30
CA THR A 20 -15.96 -6.67 -5.38
C THR A 20 -17.29 -6.10 -4.87
N CYS A 21 -17.70 -6.50 -3.66
CA CYS A 21 -19.03 -6.26 -3.08
C CYS A 21 -20.19 -6.88 -3.88
N GLU A 22 -19.91 -7.73 -4.87
CA GLU A 22 -20.92 -8.39 -5.68
C GLU A 22 -21.38 -9.72 -5.05
N PRO A 23 -22.65 -10.12 -5.22
CA PRO A 23 -23.12 -11.46 -4.84
C PRO A 23 -22.33 -12.57 -5.54
N ARG A 24 -22.15 -13.71 -4.87
CA ARG A 24 -21.36 -14.82 -5.41
C ARG A 24 -22.00 -15.45 -6.65
N GLU A 25 -23.32 -15.40 -6.73
CA GLU A 25 -24.10 -15.83 -7.89
C GLU A 25 -23.74 -14.98 -9.12
N THR A 26 -23.77 -13.65 -8.98
CA THR A 26 -23.36 -12.70 -10.02
C THR A 26 -21.93 -12.93 -10.48
N LEU A 27 -21.01 -13.15 -9.53
CA LEU A 27 -19.61 -13.44 -9.84
C LEU A 27 -19.44 -14.77 -10.56
N ALA A 28 -20.19 -15.82 -10.19
CA ALA A 28 -20.15 -17.11 -10.85
C ALA A 28 -20.62 -17.02 -12.31
N ASP A 29 -21.73 -16.30 -12.54
CA ASP A 29 -22.28 -16.05 -13.88
C ASP A 29 -21.30 -15.24 -14.73
N PHE A 30 -20.74 -14.17 -14.19
CA PHE A 30 -19.71 -13.36 -14.86
C PHE A 30 -18.48 -14.20 -15.26
N LEU A 31 -18.02 -15.07 -14.37
CA LEU A 31 -16.87 -15.93 -14.61
C LEU A 31 -17.19 -17.10 -15.56
N GLY A 32 -18.46 -17.34 -15.87
CA GLY A 32 -18.93 -18.45 -16.69
C GLY A 32 -18.73 -19.80 -16.01
N ILE A 33 -18.90 -19.86 -14.69
CA ILE A 33 -18.76 -21.08 -13.88
C ILE A 33 -20.00 -21.33 -13.04
N ARG A 34 -20.20 -22.58 -12.63
CA ARG A 34 -21.28 -22.91 -11.69
C ARG A 34 -20.96 -22.32 -10.31
N GLY A 35 -21.99 -21.88 -9.59
CA GLY A 35 -21.83 -21.42 -8.20
C GLY A 35 -21.20 -22.49 -7.28
N SER A 36 -21.41 -23.78 -7.56
CA SER A 36 -20.73 -24.88 -6.86
C SER A 36 -19.22 -24.91 -7.12
N THR A 37 -18.78 -24.57 -8.34
CA THR A 37 -17.36 -24.43 -8.69
C THR A 37 -16.72 -23.26 -7.94
N LEU A 38 -17.44 -22.12 -7.84
CA LEU A 38 -16.98 -20.97 -7.07
C LEU A 38 -16.92 -21.28 -5.57
N SER A 39 -17.93 -21.98 -5.04
CA SER A 39 -17.96 -22.43 -3.65
C SER A 39 -16.82 -23.40 -3.35
N TYR A 40 -16.55 -24.35 -4.25
CA TYR A 40 -15.44 -25.29 -4.13
C TYR A 40 -14.08 -24.59 -4.21
N GLY A 41 -13.93 -23.59 -5.09
CA GLY A 41 -12.69 -22.82 -5.23
C GLY A 41 -12.31 -21.99 -4.00
N THR A 42 -13.25 -21.78 -3.07
CA THR A 42 -13.01 -21.10 -1.77
C THR A 42 -12.95 -22.09 -0.60
N GLU A 43 -13.24 -23.37 -0.80
CA GLU A 43 -13.30 -24.36 0.28
C GLU A 43 -11.90 -24.82 0.70
N ILE A 44 -11.65 -24.90 2.01
CA ILE A 44 -10.44 -25.50 2.57
C ILE A 44 -10.74 -26.99 2.77
N SER A 45 -10.24 -27.83 1.88
CA SER A 45 -10.33 -29.29 2.01
C SER A 45 -8.94 -29.92 2.00
N GLU A 46 -8.68 -30.79 2.97
CA GLU A 46 -7.43 -31.56 3.08
C GLU A 46 -7.41 -32.76 2.13
N THR A 47 -8.57 -33.23 1.67
CA THR A 47 -8.72 -34.44 0.85
C THR A 47 -8.57 -34.18 -0.64
N ARG A 48 -8.84 -32.95 -1.08
CA ARG A 48 -8.48 -32.45 -2.42
C ARG A 48 -8.14 -30.98 -2.29
N PRO A 49 -6.93 -30.55 -2.69
CA PRO A 49 -6.62 -29.12 -2.74
C PRO A 49 -7.54 -28.47 -3.78
N GLY A 50 -8.64 -27.88 -3.31
CA GLY A 50 -9.54 -27.06 -4.10
C GLY A 50 -8.86 -25.74 -4.46
N GLY A 51 -9.26 -25.16 -5.59
CA GLY A 51 -8.75 -23.86 -6.01
C GLY A 51 -9.54 -23.31 -7.19
N LEU A 52 -9.67 -21.99 -7.23
CA LEU A 52 -10.14 -21.28 -8.40
C LEU A 52 -8.95 -21.06 -9.35
N GLY A 53 -9.10 -21.44 -10.62
CA GLY A 53 -8.03 -21.27 -11.61
C GLY A 53 -7.59 -19.82 -11.77
N ILE A 54 -6.28 -19.57 -11.95
CA ILE A 54 -5.71 -18.22 -12.03
C ILE A 54 -6.33 -17.36 -13.14
N ASN A 55 -6.80 -17.99 -14.23
CA ASN A 55 -7.48 -17.29 -15.33
C ASN A 55 -8.81 -16.66 -14.89
N TYR A 56 -9.52 -17.25 -13.92
CA TYR A 56 -10.74 -16.66 -13.36
C TYR A 56 -10.40 -15.45 -12.49
N LEU A 57 -9.36 -15.55 -11.66
CA LEU A 57 -8.87 -14.45 -10.83
C LEU A 57 -8.36 -13.29 -11.69
N HIS A 58 -7.65 -13.58 -12.79
CA HIS A 58 -7.22 -12.58 -13.75
C HIS A 58 -8.41 -11.84 -14.37
N ARG A 59 -9.42 -12.56 -14.87
CA ARG A 59 -10.63 -11.93 -15.44
C ARG A 59 -11.37 -11.08 -14.42
N LEU A 60 -11.48 -11.55 -13.18
CA LEU A 60 -12.09 -10.80 -12.09
C LEU A 60 -11.30 -9.52 -11.79
N ALA A 61 -9.97 -9.60 -11.68
CA ALA A 61 -9.10 -8.46 -11.43
C ALA A 61 -9.11 -7.41 -12.55
N VAL A 62 -9.27 -7.84 -13.81
CA VAL A 62 -9.42 -6.93 -14.95
C VAL A 62 -10.76 -6.19 -14.90
N ALA A 63 -11.84 -6.86 -14.50
CA ALA A 63 -13.15 -6.25 -14.37
C ALA A 63 -13.29 -5.36 -13.13
N ASP A 64 -12.70 -5.79 -12.01
CA ASP A 64 -12.66 -5.04 -10.76
C ASP A 64 -11.27 -5.12 -10.12
N PRO A 65 -10.46 -4.05 -10.22
CA PRO A 65 -9.13 -4.00 -9.65
C PRO A 65 -9.08 -4.26 -8.14
N ARG A 66 -10.18 -4.06 -7.40
CA ARG A 66 -10.25 -4.35 -5.96
C ARG A 66 -10.04 -5.83 -5.66
N ALA A 67 -10.44 -6.72 -6.57
CA ALA A 67 -10.23 -8.16 -6.45
C ALA A 67 -8.76 -8.58 -6.58
N ALA A 68 -7.91 -7.76 -7.21
CA ALA A 68 -6.48 -8.06 -7.37
C ALA A 68 -5.70 -7.93 -6.05
N LEU A 69 -6.10 -6.98 -5.20
CA LEU A 69 -5.35 -6.58 -4.01
C LEU A 69 -5.13 -7.74 -3.01
N PRO A 70 -6.14 -8.55 -2.64
CA PRO A 70 -5.94 -9.68 -1.72
C PRO A 70 -4.98 -10.75 -2.26
N ILE A 71 -5.03 -11.02 -3.57
CA ILE A 71 -4.13 -11.98 -4.23
C ILE A 71 -2.69 -11.45 -4.25
N ALA A 72 -2.50 -10.18 -4.61
CA ALA A 72 -1.19 -9.55 -4.63
C ALA A 72 -0.53 -9.52 -3.25
N ARG A 73 -1.31 -9.16 -2.21
CA ARG A 73 -0.85 -9.21 -0.80
C ARG A 73 -0.41 -10.62 -0.40
N HIS A 74 -1.18 -11.64 -0.76
CA HIS A 74 -0.86 -13.02 -0.43
C HIS A 74 0.46 -13.49 -1.04
N PHE A 75 0.65 -13.32 -2.36
CA PHE A 75 1.90 -13.74 -3.01
C PHE A 75 3.10 -12.90 -2.60
N CYS A 76 2.91 -11.60 -2.31
CA CYS A 76 3.98 -10.77 -1.78
C CYS A 76 4.43 -11.25 -0.38
N ALA A 77 3.50 -11.61 0.49
CA ALA A 77 3.82 -12.16 1.81
C ALA A 77 4.57 -13.50 1.71
N LEU A 78 4.20 -14.38 0.77
CA LEU A 78 4.93 -15.62 0.51
C LEU A 78 6.37 -15.39 0.04
N ALA A 79 6.62 -14.28 -0.66
CA ALA A 79 7.96 -13.87 -1.07
C ALA A 79 8.75 -13.16 0.06
N GLY A 80 8.22 -13.08 1.28
CA GLY A 80 8.83 -12.36 2.40
C GLY A 80 8.72 -10.83 2.31
N GLY A 81 7.85 -10.32 1.44
CA GLY A 81 7.64 -8.89 1.22
C GLY A 81 6.36 -8.35 1.84
N MET A 82 6.14 -7.04 1.63
CA MET A 82 4.90 -6.33 1.96
C MET A 82 4.35 -5.67 0.68
N PHE A 83 3.10 -5.97 0.33
CA PHE A 83 2.45 -5.31 -0.79
C PHE A 83 1.94 -3.92 -0.38
N GLN A 84 2.60 -2.89 -0.89
CA GLN A 84 2.17 -1.50 -0.74
C GLN A 84 1.57 -1.04 -2.08
N PRO A 85 0.24 -0.87 -2.19
CA PRO A 85 -0.35 -0.29 -3.39
C PRO A 85 0.19 1.13 -3.55
N VAL A 86 0.81 1.40 -4.70
CA VAL A 86 1.16 2.76 -5.07
C VAL A 86 -0.11 3.39 -5.61
N VAL A 87 -0.79 4.17 -4.77
CA VAL A 87 -1.75 5.14 -5.28
C VAL A 87 -0.90 6.20 -5.96
N ALA A 88 -0.74 6.07 -7.27
CA ALA A 88 -0.20 7.13 -8.08
C ALA A 88 -1.20 8.29 -7.99
N ALA A 89 -1.07 9.14 -6.97
CA ALA A 89 -1.39 10.54 -7.16
C ALA A 89 -0.63 10.97 -8.41
N GLU A 90 -1.24 11.77 -9.28
CA GLU A 90 -0.77 12.07 -10.66
C GLU A 90 0.72 12.44 -10.79
N ASN A 91 1.41 12.73 -9.67
CA ASN A 91 2.79 13.16 -9.58
C ASN A 91 3.73 12.26 -8.74
N VAL A 92 3.31 11.08 -8.26
CA VAL A 92 4.18 10.14 -7.50
C VAL A 92 4.49 8.93 -8.35
N THR A 93 5.61 9.01 -9.08
CA THR A 93 6.02 8.00 -10.06
C THR A 93 6.58 6.72 -9.44
N THR A 94 7.13 6.76 -8.22
CA THR A 94 7.65 5.57 -7.49
C THR A 94 7.73 5.78 -5.97
N LEU A 95 7.70 4.69 -5.18
CA LEU A 95 8.03 4.70 -3.74
C LEU A 95 9.42 5.29 -3.49
N TYR A 96 10.37 5.03 -4.38
CA TYR A 96 11.71 5.61 -4.35
C TYR A 96 11.66 7.14 -4.40
N ALA A 97 10.92 7.73 -5.34
CA ALA A 97 10.78 9.18 -5.43
C ALA A 97 10.19 9.78 -4.13
N HIS A 98 9.28 9.06 -3.48
CA HIS A 98 8.73 9.50 -2.19
C HIS A 98 9.76 9.44 -1.06
N CYS A 99 10.45 8.31 -0.91
CA CYS A 99 11.52 8.17 0.08
C CYS A 99 12.63 9.21 -0.17
N SER A 100 12.96 9.49 -1.43
CA SER A 100 13.90 10.53 -1.81
C SER A 100 13.42 11.93 -1.44
N ALA A 101 12.14 12.26 -1.62
CA ALA A 101 11.60 13.56 -1.21
C ALA A 101 11.68 13.75 0.31
N ILE A 102 11.23 12.76 1.10
CA ILE A 102 11.34 12.82 2.56
C ILE A 102 12.81 12.91 3.00
N ALA A 103 13.68 12.06 2.44
CA ALA A 103 15.09 12.03 2.80
C ALA A 103 15.80 13.36 2.47
N LYS A 104 15.45 13.98 1.34
CA LYS A 104 15.95 15.31 0.95
C LYS A 104 15.58 16.36 2.00
N GLU A 105 14.29 16.49 2.31
CA GLU A 105 13.81 17.52 3.25
C GLU A 105 14.34 17.30 4.68
N CYS A 106 14.42 16.05 5.15
CA CYS A 106 15.04 15.74 6.43
C CYS A 106 16.55 16.01 6.45
N GLY A 107 17.26 15.72 5.35
CA GLY A 107 18.68 16.02 5.20
C GLY A 107 18.96 17.53 5.19
N GLU A 108 18.13 18.32 4.51
CA GLU A 108 18.20 19.79 4.53
C GLU A 108 18.01 20.33 5.96
N ALA A 109 17.02 19.80 6.70
CA ALA A 109 16.79 20.20 8.09
C ALA A 109 17.97 19.84 9.01
N GLN A 110 18.55 18.65 8.84
CA GLN A 110 19.70 18.22 9.61
C GLN A 110 20.93 19.09 9.30
N ALA A 111 21.18 19.40 8.03
CA ALA A 111 22.29 20.25 7.63
C ALA A 111 22.16 21.67 8.23
N ALA A 112 20.97 22.26 8.19
CA ALA A 112 20.71 23.57 8.78
C ALA A 112 20.87 23.55 10.30
N THR A 113 20.41 22.49 10.98
CA THR A 113 20.61 22.34 12.43
C THR A 113 22.10 22.25 12.81
N ILE A 114 22.92 21.58 12.00
CA ILE A 114 24.37 21.50 12.21
C ILE A 114 25.01 22.88 12.06
N ARG A 115 24.66 23.64 11.00
CA ARG A 115 25.15 25.02 10.81
C ARG A 115 24.72 25.95 11.94
N ALA A 116 23.50 25.80 12.45
CA ALA A 116 23.05 26.55 13.62
C ALA A 116 23.94 26.25 14.85
N ALA A 117 24.31 24.98 15.05
CA ALA A 117 25.18 24.58 16.15
C ALA A 117 26.60 25.18 16.01
N GLU A 118 27.11 25.32 14.78
CA GLU A 118 28.39 25.98 14.49
C GLU A 118 28.34 27.49 14.76
N CYS A 119 27.16 28.11 14.68
CA CYS A 119 26.93 29.55 14.94
C CYS A 119 26.46 29.86 16.38
N MET A 120 26.54 28.93 17.33
CA MET A 120 26.08 29.13 18.72
C MET A 120 26.98 30.05 19.58
N SER A 121 27.91 30.79 18.98
CA SER A 121 28.67 31.82 19.70
C SER A 121 27.81 33.07 19.92
N ALA A 122 28.12 33.83 20.99
CA ALA A 122 27.31 34.99 21.40
C ALA A 122 27.20 36.10 20.34
N ASP A 123 28.16 36.15 19.40
CA ASP A 123 28.25 37.08 18.28
C ASP A 123 27.61 36.56 16.98
N ALA A 124 27.14 35.30 16.95
CA ALA A 124 26.57 34.66 15.77
C ALA A 124 25.14 34.10 16.01
N LEU A 125 24.48 34.49 17.12
CA LEU A 125 23.15 34.00 17.47
C LEU A 125 22.09 34.30 16.39
N ASP A 126 22.13 35.47 15.75
CA ASP A 126 21.23 35.80 14.64
C ASP A 126 21.41 34.84 13.45
N ALA A 127 22.65 34.41 13.19
CA ALA A 127 22.94 33.43 12.16
C ALA A 127 22.45 32.03 12.57
N ALA A 128 22.61 31.66 13.84
CA ALA A 128 22.06 30.40 14.35
C ALA A 128 20.54 30.35 14.29
N GLU A 129 19.84 31.44 14.64
CA GLU A 129 18.38 31.55 14.52
C GLU A 129 17.92 31.39 13.06
N ARG A 130 18.59 32.06 12.11
CA ARG A 130 18.29 31.91 10.68
C ARG A 130 18.41 30.45 10.20
N GLU A 131 19.46 29.74 10.62
CA GLU A 131 19.65 28.33 10.25
C GLU A 131 18.60 27.42 10.92
N LEU A 132 18.14 27.74 12.13
CA LEU A 132 17.03 27.03 12.77
C LEU A 132 15.70 27.27 12.05
N ASP A 133 15.45 28.47 11.54
CA ASP A 133 14.28 28.77 10.72
C ASP A 133 14.29 27.98 9.40
N GLU A 134 15.46 27.83 8.76
CA GLU A 134 15.62 26.98 7.57
C GLU A 134 15.29 25.50 7.89
N ALA A 135 15.75 25.00 9.04
CA ALA A 135 15.44 23.65 9.49
C ALA A 135 13.92 23.46 9.74
N GLN A 136 13.27 24.43 10.38
CA GLN A 136 11.83 24.41 10.60
C GLN A 136 11.04 24.44 9.29
N ALA A 137 11.47 25.25 8.31
CA ALA A 137 10.84 25.33 7.00
C ALA A 137 10.91 23.99 6.25
N ALA A 138 12.06 23.29 6.28
CA ALA A 138 12.21 21.98 5.67
C ALA A 138 11.31 20.91 6.33
N ILE A 139 11.23 20.89 7.66
CA ILE A 139 10.32 20.01 8.40
C ILE A 139 8.85 20.35 8.06
N ALA A 140 8.51 21.64 7.93
CA ALA A 140 7.16 22.07 7.56
C ALA A 140 6.78 21.59 6.15
N ARG A 141 7.69 21.62 5.18
CA ARG A 141 7.48 21.06 3.83
C ARG A 141 7.19 19.57 3.88
N ALA A 142 8.01 18.79 4.57
CA ALA A 142 7.79 17.35 4.75
C ALA A 142 6.43 17.05 5.43
N ARG A 143 6.05 17.81 6.46
CA ARG A 143 4.73 17.70 7.09
C ARG A 143 3.58 18.06 6.14
N GLY A 144 3.78 19.05 5.27
CA GLY A 144 2.84 19.44 4.23
C GLY A 144 2.52 18.28 3.29
N GLU A 145 3.53 17.56 2.82
CA GLU A 145 3.37 16.38 1.96
C GLU A 145 2.57 15.27 2.65
N VAL A 146 2.88 14.97 3.92
CA VAL A 146 2.14 13.96 4.71
C VAL A 146 0.66 14.35 4.87
N ARG A 147 0.38 15.63 5.15
CA ARG A 147 -0.99 16.13 5.31
C ARG A 147 -1.77 16.12 4.00
N ALA A 148 -1.16 16.51 2.89
CA ALA A 148 -1.79 16.48 1.58
C ALA A 148 -2.29 15.07 1.24
N ARG A 149 -1.50 14.04 1.60
CA ARG A 149 -1.90 12.64 1.39
C ARG A 149 -2.97 12.13 2.34
N ARG A 150 -2.98 12.56 3.61
CA ARG A 150 -4.08 12.23 4.52
C ARG A 150 -5.44 12.70 3.99
N ARG A 151 -5.48 13.74 3.15
CA ARG A 151 -6.71 14.23 2.52
C ARG A 151 -7.13 13.44 1.27
N LEU A 152 -6.22 12.64 0.71
CA LEU A 152 -6.43 11.82 -0.49
C LEU A 152 -6.72 10.34 -0.17
N ALA A 153 -6.58 9.94 1.10
CA ALA A 153 -6.82 8.59 1.61
C ALA A 153 -8.14 8.55 2.39
#